data_AF-A0A7S0EHH2-F1
#
_entry.id   AF-A0A7S0EHH2-F1
#
_cell.length_a   1.000
_cell.length_b   1.000
_cell.length_c   1.000
_cell.angle_alpha   90.00
_cell.angle_beta   90.00
_cell.angle_gamma   90.00
#
_symmetry.space_group_name_H-M   'P 1'
#
loop_
_entity.id
_entity.type
_entity.pdbx_description
1 polymer ?
#
loop_
_entity_poly.entity_id
_entity_poly.type
_entity_poly.pdbx_seq_one_letter_code
_entity_poly.pdbx_strand_id
1 'polypeptide(L)'
;PKISEAGGIEAIVAALEQHKEDPELHREALPLLVILVLLHENQVGNRIDSVISVLVSTMTNFSQDADLQVEGCSGIKKIAGSCEIQLRIGEAGGIETIVAAMEKHRGNEKVQCEGGGGLRRLADNVANHAKIVQVRGIEAIVAAM
;
A
#
# COMPACT_ATOMS: atom_id res chain seq x y z
N PRO A 1 -23.93 -15.98 5.44
CA PRO A 1 -23.44 -14.79 6.19
C PRO A 1 -22.15 -14.28 5.54
N LYS A 2 -22.20 -13.12 4.89
CA LYS A 2 -21.04 -12.58 4.18
C LYS A 2 -19.98 -12.15 5.21
N ILE A 3 -18.73 -12.55 5.02
CA ILE A 3 -17.59 -12.12 5.86
C ILE A 3 -17.51 -10.58 5.95
N SER A 4 -18.06 -9.88 4.96
CA SER A 4 -18.16 -8.42 4.94
C SER A 4 -19.25 -7.80 5.83
N GLU A 5 -20.25 -8.56 6.31
CA GLU A 5 -21.26 -8.05 7.26
C GLU A 5 -20.78 -8.14 8.73
N ALA A 6 -19.62 -8.76 9.00
CA ALA A 6 -19.17 -9.11 10.36
C ALA A 6 -17.75 -8.60 10.72
N GLY A 7 -17.31 -7.47 10.16
CA GLY A 7 -16.03 -6.86 10.58
C GLY A 7 -14.80 -7.60 10.06
N GLY A 8 -14.89 -8.26 8.89
CA GLY A 8 -13.75 -9.00 8.30
C GLY A 8 -12.52 -8.13 8.04
N ILE A 9 -12.70 -6.86 7.67
CA ILE A 9 -11.59 -5.90 7.52
C ILE A 9 -10.90 -5.70 8.87
N GLU A 10 -11.65 -5.44 9.94
CA GLU A 10 -11.09 -5.21 11.28
C GLU A 10 -10.47 -6.47 11.86
N ALA A 11 -11.05 -7.64 11.62
CA ALA A 11 -10.47 -8.90 12.06
C ALA A 11 -9.12 -9.16 11.39
N ILE A 12 -9.01 -8.89 10.08
CA ILE A 12 -7.74 -9.04 9.36
C ILE A 12 -6.72 -7.98 9.80
N VAL A 13 -7.15 -6.71 9.92
CA VAL A 13 -6.29 -5.63 10.43
C VAL A 13 -5.78 -5.98 11.83
N ALA A 14 -6.65 -6.39 12.75
CA ALA A 14 -6.26 -6.74 14.11
C ALA A 14 -5.29 -7.93 14.13
N ALA A 15 -5.50 -8.95 13.30
CA ALA A 15 -4.58 -10.08 13.17
C ALA A 15 -3.19 -9.62 12.68
N LEU A 16 -3.14 -8.79 11.64
CA LEU A 16 -1.88 -8.26 11.09
C LEU A 16 -1.17 -7.32 12.08
N GLU A 17 -1.92 -6.55 12.86
CA GLU A 17 -1.36 -5.70 13.91
C GLU A 17 -0.88 -6.49 15.14
N GLN A 18 -1.50 -7.63 15.45
CA GLN A 18 -1.06 -8.49 16.54
C GLN A 18 0.18 -9.32 16.18
N HIS A 19 0.33 -9.67 14.90
CA HIS A 19 1.35 -10.57 14.39
C HIS A 19 2.29 -9.88 13.39
N LYS A 20 2.80 -8.69 13.74
CA LYS A 20 3.59 -7.81 12.85
C LYS A 20 4.90 -8.40 12.33
N GLU A 21 5.36 -9.50 12.91
CA GLU A 21 6.62 -10.18 12.59
C GLU A 21 6.40 -11.48 11.81
N ASP A 22 5.15 -11.84 11.47
CA ASP A 22 4.82 -13.06 10.73
C ASP A 22 4.65 -12.74 9.21
N PRO A 23 5.69 -12.94 8.39
CA PRO A 23 5.61 -12.62 6.96
C PRO A 23 4.60 -13.49 6.20
N GLU A 24 4.36 -14.73 6.63
CA GLU A 24 3.44 -15.63 5.93
C GLU A 24 1.99 -15.20 6.16
N LEU A 25 1.65 -14.83 7.39
CA LEU A 25 0.34 -14.24 7.67
C LEU A 25 0.10 -12.98 6.84
N HIS A 26 1.11 -12.11 6.73
CA HIS A 26 1.01 -10.90 5.90
C HIS A 26 0.86 -11.23 4.41
N ARG A 27 1.58 -12.22 3.88
CA ARG A 27 1.44 -12.67 2.47
C ARG A 27 0.03 -13.13 2.15
N GLU A 28 -0.59 -13.89 3.05
CA GLU A 28 -1.92 -14.45 2.82
C GLU A 28 -3.04 -13.43 3.03
N ALA A 29 -2.92 -12.60 4.07
CA ALA A 29 -4.02 -11.73 4.50
C ALA A 29 -4.05 -10.37 3.79
N LEU A 30 -2.91 -9.83 3.36
CA LEU A 30 -2.84 -8.51 2.72
C LEU A 30 -3.63 -8.45 1.39
N PRO A 31 -3.51 -9.44 0.47
CA PRO A 31 -4.32 -9.45 -0.75
C PRO A 31 -5.81 -9.56 -0.47
N LEU A 32 -6.19 -10.38 0.53
CA LEU A 32 -7.59 -10.53 0.96
C LEU A 32 -8.14 -9.21 1.51
N LEU A 33 -7.36 -8.51 2.33
CA LEU A 33 -7.72 -7.20 2.88
C LEU A 33 -8.01 -6.19 1.76
N VAL A 34 -7.13 -6.13 0.76
CA VAL A 34 -7.29 -5.23 -0.41
C VAL A 34 -8.55 -5.61 -1.20
N ILE A 35 -8.80 -6.90 -1.43
CA ILE A 35 -10.02 -7.34 -2.14
C ILE A 35 -11.28 -6.93 -1.38
N LEU A 36 -11.31 -7.11 -0.06
CA LEU A 36 -12.47 -6.72 0.76
C LEU A 36 -12.74 -5.21 0.69
N VAL A 37 -11.68 -4.39 0.70
CA VAL A 37 -11.79 -2.93 0.53
C VAL A 37 -12.41 -2.59 -0.82
N LEU A 38 -11.95 -3.21 -1.91
CA LEU A 38 -12.48 -2.96 -3.25
C LEU A 38 -13.93 -3.43 -3.42
N LEU A 39 -14.30 -4.57 -2.84
CA LEU A 39 -15.67 -5.09 -2.91
C LEU A 39 -16.66 -4.25 -2.10
N HIS A 40 -16.17 -3.50 -1.10
CA HIS A 40 -16.97 -2.76 -0.14
C HIS A 40 -16.57 -1.29 -0.07
N GLU A 41 -16.08 -0.69 -1.16
CA GLU A 41 -15.52 0.67 -1.20
C GLU A 41 -16.43 1.72 -0.51
N ASN A 42 -17.75 1.63 -0.74
CA ASN A 42 -18.75 2.52 -0.14
C ASN A 42 -18.97 2.32 1.38
N GLN A 43 -18.47 1.22 1.95
CA GLN A 43 -18.66 0.83 3.35
C GLN A 43 -17.35 0.82 4.15
N VAL A 44 -16.19 1.01 3.49
CA VAL A 44 -14.91 1.05 4.20
C VAL A 44 -14.85 2.26 5.13
N GLY A 45 -15.41 3.41 4.71
CA GLY A 45 -15.61 4.58 5.56
C GLY A 45 -14.37 4.94 6.39
N ASN A 46 -14.50 4.90 7.72
CA ASN A 46 -13.42 5.20 8.68
C ASN A 46 -12.34 4.11 8.79
N ARG A 47 -12.52 2.93 8.21
CA ARG A 47 -11.59 1.79 8.31
C ARG A 47 -10.40 1.93 7.36
N ILE A 48 -10.49 2.82 6.36
CA ILE A 48 -9.45 2.95 5.33
C ILE A 48 -8.10 3.38 5.93
N ASP A 49 -8.09 4.18 6.99
CA ASP A 49 -6.84 4.55 7.67
C ASP A 49 -6.12 3.35 8.25
N SER A 50 -6.86 2.42 8.88
CA SER A 50 -6.28 1.21 9.45
C SER A 50 -5.73 0.30 8.34
N VAL A 51 -6.41 0.22 7.20
CA VAL A 51 -5.92 -0.53 6.03
C VAL A 51 -4.63 0.11 5.50
N ILE A 52 -4.61 1.43 5.31
CA ILE A 52 -3.43 2.17 4.85
C ILE A 52 -2.27 1.95 5.82
N SER A 53 -2.52 2.08 7.12
CA SER A 53 -1.53 1.83 8.18
C SER A 53 -0.94 0.43 8.09
N VAL A 54 -1.78 -0.60 7.92
CA VAL A 54 -1.32 -1.99 7.76
C VAL A 54 -0.49 -2.17 6.48
N LEU A 55 -0.90 -1.60 5.34
CA LEU A 55 -0.12 -1.68 4.10
C LEU A 55 1.26 -1.04 4.26
N VAL A 56 1.31 0.18 4.77
CA VAL A 56 2.56 0.95 4.96
C VAL A 56 3.48 0.26 5.98
N SER A 57 2.94 -0.17 7.12
CA SER A 57 3.73 -0.84 8.16
C SER A 57 4.23 -2.22 7.71
N THR A 58 3.42 -2.99 6.98
CA THR A 58 3.84 -4.28 6.39
C THR A 58 5.04 -4.07 5.46
N MET A 59 4.94 -3.12 4.52
CA MET A 59 6.03 -2.84 3.60
C MET A 59 7.30 -2.35 4.33
N THR A 60 7.14 -1.58 5.40
CA THR A 60 8.25 -1.07 6.20
C THR A 60 8.94 -2.20 6.98
N ASN A 61 8.17 -3.04 7.68
CA ASN A 61 8.68 -4.15 8.49
C ASN A 61 9.35 -5.22 7.64
N PHE A 62 8.76 -5.54 6.49
CA PHE A 62 9.24 -6.58 5.57
C PHE A 62 9.93 -5.97 4.35
N SER A 63 10.70 -4.91 4.55
CA SER A 63 11.39 -4.19 3.46
C SER A 63 12.36 -5.05 2.63
N GLN A 64 12.85 -6.17 3.18
CA GLN A 64 13.71 -7.13 2.45
C GLN A 64 12.93 -8.16 1.64
N ASP A 65 11.63 -8.32 1.89
CA ASP A 65 10.80 -9.32 1.22
C ASP A 65 10.19 -8.71 -0.03
N ALA A 66 10.71 -9.09 -1.19
CA ALA A 66 10.29 -8.52 -2.47
C ALA A 66 8.82 -8.82 -2.80
N ASP A 67 8.30 -9.98 -2.42
CA ASP A 67 6.90 -10.35 -2.70
C ASP A 67 5.96 -9.50 -1.86
N LEU A 68 6.28 -9.26 -0.59
CA LEU A 68 5.50 -8.33 0.24
C LEU A 68 5.61 -6.88 -0.23
N GLN A 69 6.74 -6.47 -0.82
CA GLN A 69 6.82 -5.15 -1.48
C GLN A 69 5.92 -5.06 -2.71
N VAL A 70 5.85 -6.12 -3.54
CA VAL A 70 4.95 -6.19 -4.68
C VAL A 70 3.50 -6.08 -4.21
N GLU A 71 3.08 -6.90 -3.25
CA GLU A 71 1.71 -6.91 -2.73
C GLU A 71 1.34 -5.58 -2.08
N GLY A 72 2.25 -4.99 -1.29
CA GLY A 72 2.05 -3.68 -0.68
C GLY A 72 1.89 -2.55 -1.71
N CYS A 73 2.79 -2.47 -2.70
CA CYS A 73 2.68 -1.49 -3.80
C CYS A 73 1.39 -1.69 -4.60
N SER A 74 1.04 -2.95 -4.91
CA SER A 74 -0.19 -3.28 -5.62
C SER A 74 -1.43 -2.90 -4.83
N GLY A 75 -1.42 -3.16 -3.52
CA GLY A 75 -2.48 -2.81 -2.58
C GLY A 75 -2.72 -1.30 -2.57
N ILE A 76 -1.67 -0.51 -2.35
CA ILE A 76 -1.73 0.96 -2.40
C ILE A 76 -2.28 1.45 -3.74
N LYS A 77 -1.75 0.94 -4.87
CA LYS A 77 -2.20 1.29 -6.22
C LYS A 77 -3.70 1.05 -6.42
N LYS A 78 -4.22 -0.06 -5.87
CA LYS A 78 -5.61 -0.47 -6.00
C LYS A 78 -6.56 0.37 -5.14
N ILE A 79 -6.19 0.65 -3.89
CA ILE A 79 -7.08 1.38 -2.96
C ILE A 79 -7.09 2.90 -3.18
N ALA A 80 -6.08 3.46 -3.87
CA ALA A 80 -5.95 4.88 -4.17
C ALA A 80 -6.95 5.38 -5.25
N GLY A 81 -8.23 5.04 -5.09
CA GLY A 81 -9.31 5.30 -6.05
C GLY A 81 -9.91 6.71 -6.03
N SER A 82 -9.70 7.47 -4.95
CA SER A 82 -10.22 8.84 -4.79
C SER A 82 -9.13 9.81 -4.32
N CYS A 83 -9.33 11.11 -4.57
CA CYS A 83 -8.39 12.15 -4.15
C CYS A 83 -8.19 12.19 -2.63
N GLU A 84 -9.25 11.94 -1.85
CA GLU A 84 -9.17 11.85 -0.39
C GLU A 84 -8.28 10.69 0.06
N ILE A 85 -8.47 9.49 -0.50
CA ILE A 85 -7.67 8.31 -0.14
C ILE A 85 -6.22 8.50 -0.59
N GLN A 86 -6.00 9.07 -1.78
CA GLN A 86 -4.66 9.41 -2.28
C GLN A 86 -3.90 10.35 -1.33
N LEU A 87 -4.59 11.35 -0.77
CA LEU A 87 -4.00 12.26 0.21
C LEU A 87 -3.68 11.51 1.51
N ARG A 88 -4.62 10.73 2.05
CA ARG A 88 -4.43 9.96 3.30
C ARG A 88 -3.28 8.96 3.21
N ILE A 89 -3.10 8.29 2.05
CA ILE A 89 -1.94 7.44 1.79
C ILE A 89 -0.64 8.26 1.82
N GLY A 90 -0.64 9.44 1.20
CA GLY A 90 0.49 10.36 1.24
C GLY A 90 0.84 10.80 2.66
N GLU A 91 -0.15 11.17 3.46
CA GLU A 91 0.01 11.58 4.87
C GLU A 91 0.50 10.43 5.76
N ALA A 92 0.06 9.19 5.49
CA ALA A 92 0.50 7.99 6.19
C ALA A 92 1.92 7.52 5.80
N GLY A 93 2.61 8.20 4.88
CA GLY A 93 3.97 7.86 4.46
C GLY A 93 4.06 6.85 3.32
N GLY A 94 2.94 6.52 2.66
CA GLY A 94 2.93 5.51 1.59
C GLY A 94 3.80 5.87 0.38
N ILE A 95 4.01 7.17 0.10
CA ILE A 95 4.88 7.62 -1.00
C ILE A 95 6.34 7.27 -0.69
N GLU A 96 6.82 7.60 0.50
CA GLU A 96 8.15 7.25 1.00
C GLU A 96 8.37 5.74 0.96
N THR A 97 7.38 4.98 1.42
CA THR A 97 7.46 3.52 1.49
C THR A 97 7.55 2.90 0.09
N ILE A 98 6.79 3.39 -0.89
CA ILE A 98 6.90 2.91 -2.28
C ILE A 98 8.27 3.25 -2.87
N VAL A 99 8.77 4.49 -2.69
CA VAL A 99 10.08 4.88 -3.21
C VAL A 99 11.18 4.03 -2.58
N ALA A 100 11.15 3.83 -1.26
CA ALA A 100 12.12 2.97 -0.57
C ALA A 100 12.08 1.53 -1.08
N ALA A 101 10.88 0.98 -1.37
CA ALA A 101 10.73 -0.35 -1.95
C ALA A 101 11.39 -0.44 -3.33
N MET A 102 11.13 0.53 -4.21
CA MET A 102 11.72 0.61 -5.55
C MET A 102 13.25 0.76 -5.48
N GLU A 103 13.77 1.61 -4.59
CA GLU A 103 15.21 1.81 -4.42
C GLU A 103 15.94 0.59 -3.85
N LYS A 104 15.27 -0.17 -2.99
CA LYS A 104 15.83 -1.37 -2.37
C LYS A 104 15.83 -2.57 -3.30
N HIS A 105 14.78 -2.70 -4.11
CA HIS A 105 14.57 -3.82 -5.04
C HIS A 105 14.75 -3.40 -6.50
N ARG A 106 15.82 -2.65 -6.80
CA ARG A 106 16.10 -2.12 -8.16
C ARG A 106 16.11 -3.19 -9.25
N GLY A 107 16.58 -4.39 -8.92
CA GLY A 107 16.63 -5.53 -9.86
C GLY A 107 15.33 -6.34 -9.96
N ASN A 108 14.29 -6.01 -9.17
CA ASN A 108 13.03 -6.74 -9.20
C ASN A 108 12.00 -6.00 -10.05
N GLU A 109 11.78 -6.48 -11.28
CA GLU A 109 10.86 -5.89 -12.25
C GLU A 109 9.43 -5.73 -11.71
N LYS A 110 8.95 -6.68 -10.90
CA LYS A 110 7.60 -6.61 -10.34
C LYS A 110 7.46 -5.48 -9.32
N VAL A 111 8.46 -5.30 -8.45
CA VAL A 111 8.48 -4.19 -7.49
C VAL A 111 8.54 -2.85 -8.24
N GLN A 112 9.36 -2.76 -9.28
CA GLN A 112 9.42 -1.55 -10.12
C GLN A 112 8.09 -1.24 -10.80
N CYS A 113 7.43 -2.25 -11.38
CA CYS A 113 6.15 -2.08 -12.07
C CYS A 113 5.03 -1.67 -11.12
N GLU A 114 4.85 -2.40 -10.00
CA GLU A 114 3.80 -2.09 -9.03
C GLU A 114 4.09 -0.78 -8.30
N GLY A 115 5.35 -0.53 -7.92
CA GLY A 115 5.78 0.71 -7.26
C GLY A 115 5.60 1.94 -8.14
N GLY A 116 6.08 1.90 -9.40
CA GLY A 116 5.87 2.98 -10.35
C GLY A 116 4.39 3.22 -10.66
N GLY A 117 3.60 2.15 -10.75
CA GLY A 117 2.13 2.24 -10.88
C GLY A 117 1.47 2.89 -9.66
N GLY A 118 1.93 2.56 -8.45
CA GLY A 118 1.49 3.17 -7.20
C GLY A 118 1.81 4.68 -7.13
N LEU A 119 3.06 5.06 -7.42
CA LEU A 119 3.47 6.47 -7.45
C LEU A 119 2.69 7.27 -8.49
N ARG A 120 2.51 6.72 -9.70
CA ARG A 120 1.68 7.36 -10.73
C ARG A 120 0.27 7.60 -10.22
N ARG A 121 -0.36 6.60 -9.58
CA ARG A 121 -1.71 6.73 -9.05
C ARG A 121 -1.79 7.80 -7.96
N LEU A 122 -0.81 7.88 -7.06
CA LEU A 122 -0.76 8.91 -6.02
C LEU A 122 -0.48 10.30 -6.59
N ALA A 123 0.23 10.40 -7.72
CA ALA A 123 0.50 11.63 -8.44
C ALA A 123 -0.74 12.20 -9.17
N ASP A 124 -1.83 11.44 -9.31
CA ASP A 124 -3.09 11.99 -9.84
C ASP A 124 -3.65 13.09 -8.90
N ASN A 125 -3.27 13.09 -7.62
CA ASN A 125 -3.55 14.18 -6.68
C ASN A 125 -2.37 15.17 -6.60
N VAL A 126 -2.63 16.43 -6.95
CA VAL A 126 -1.64 17.53 -6.90
C VAL A 126 -1.07 17.75 -5.50
N ALA A 127 -1.84 17.48 -4.44
CA ALA A 127 -1.36 17.61 -3.06
C ALA A 127 -0.16 16.68 -2.76
N ASN A 128 -0.03 15.57 -3.47
CA ASN A 128 1.08 14.63 -3.32
C ASN A 128 2.34 15.04 -4.10
N HIS A 129 2.25 15.99 -5.05
CA HIS A 129 3.37 16.32 -5.96
C HIS A 129 4.60 16.81 -5.21
N ALA A 130 4.42 17.75 -4.27
CA ALA A 130 5.51 18.28 -3.47
C ALA A 130 6.24 17.17 -2.71
N LYS A 131 5.46 16.22 -2.16
CA LYS A 131 5.98 15.08 -1.42
C LYS A 131 6.73 14.09 -2.31
N ILE A 132 6.18 13.76 -3.48
CA ILE A 132 6.84 12.91 -4.49
C ILE A 132 8.20 13.49 -4.90
N VAL A 133 8.26 14.81 -5.14
CA VAL A 133 9.51 15.49 -5.48
C VAL A 133 10.48 15.45 -4.30
N GLN A 134 10.03 15.74 -3.08
CA GLN A 134 10.87 15.75 -1.89
C GLN A 134 11.53 14.39 -1.63
N VAL A 135 10.81 13.29 -1.88
CA VAL A 135 11.32 11.93 -1.66
C VAL A 135 12.07 11.38 -2.88
N ARG A 136 12.33 12.20 -3.91
CA ARG A 136 13.03 11.79 -5.14
C ARG A 136 12.31 10.70 -5.93
N GLY A 137 10.98 10.70 -5.87
CA GLY A 137 10.15 9.70 -6.56
C GLY A 137 10.25 9.76 -8.08
N ILE A 138 10.58 10.93 -8.65
CA ILE A 138 10.83 11.07 -10.09
C ILE A 138 12.08 10.28 -10.48
N GLU A 139 13.16 10.44 -9.72
CA GLU A 139 14.41 9.70 -9.96
C GLU A 139 14.22 8.20 -9.75
N ALA A 140 13.40 7.78 -8.78
CA ALA A 140 13.07 6.37 -8.59
C ALA A 140 12.37 5.77 -9.82
N ILE A 141 11.41 6.49 -10.43
CA ILE A 141 10.76 6.06 -11.67
C ILE A 141 11.74 6.02 -12.84
N VAL A 142 12.58 7.04 -13.00
CA VAL A 142 13.56 7.09 -14.09
C VAL A 142 14.59 5.96 -13.98
N ALA A 143 15.02 5.61 -12.76
CA ALA A 143 15.93 4.50 -12.52
C ALA A 143 15.30 3.11 -12.74
N ALA A 144 13.97 3.03 -12.81
CA ALA A 144 13.22 1.80 -13.01
C ALA A 144 12.94 1.49 -14.50
N MET A 145 13.17 2.46 -15.39
CA MET A 145 13.03 2.34 -16.85
C MET A 145 14.29 1.76 -17.49
#